data_AF-A0A447I5Q8-F1
#
_entry.id   AF-A0A447I5Q8-F1
#
_cell.length_a   1.000
_cell.length_b   1.000
_cell.length_c   1.000
_cell.angle_alpha   90.00
_cell.angle_beta   90.00
_cell.angle_gamma   90.00
#
_symmetry.space_group_name_H-M   'P 1'
#
loop_
_entity.id
_entity.type
_entity.pdbx_description
1 polymer ?
#
loop_
_entity_poly.entity_id
_entity_poly.type
_entity_poly.pdbx_seq_one_letter_code
_entity_poly.pdbx_strand_id
1 'polypeptide(L)'
;MPSAQDLMRKEGFPRHALVCERHTGAGMSLQSIIDQQLPVPHRNMVPVSLEEQVICFADKFFSKTHLDREKSVEKALKSISRYGEDGIIRFNHWCECFL
;
A
#
# COMPACT_ATOMS: atom_id res chain seq x y z
N MET A 1 -19.37 9.31 4.23
CA MET A 1 -18.36 9.99 3.40
C MET A 1 -17.88 9.01 2.34
N PRO A 2 -17.84 9.38 1.04
CA PRO A 2 -17.26 8.52 0.00
C PRO A 2 -15.76 8.31 0.26
N SER A 3 -15.23 7.13 -0.06
CA SER A 3 -13.81 6.85 0.04
C SER A 3 -13.00 7.57 -1.06
N ALA A 4 -11.67 7.63 -0.92
CA ALA A 4 -10.81 8.18 -1.98
C ALA A 4 -10.97 7.41 -3.29
N GLN A 5 -11.14 6.09 -3.22
CA GLN A 5 -11.42 5.26 -4.40
C GLN A 5 -12.75 5.65 -5.07
N ASP A 6 -13.80 5.89 -4.28
CA ASP A 6 -15.11 6.30 -4.83
C ASP A 6 -15.05 7.66 -5.50
N LEU A 7 -14.29 8.60 -4.93
CA LEU A 7 -14.03 9.90 -5.53
C LEU A 7 -13.32 9.75 -6.88
N MET A 8 -12.22 8.99 -6.94
CA MET A 8 -11.48 8.78 -8.19
C MET A 8 -12.34 8.12 -9.27
N ARG A 9 -13.23 7.18 -8.92
CA ARG A 9 -14.18 6.60 -9.88
C ARG A 9 -15.16 7.65 -10.40
N LYS A 10 -15.72 8.47 -9.51
CA LYS A 10 -16.69 9.51 -9.86
C LYS A 10 -16.07 10.55 -10.81
N GLU A 11 -14.81 10.89 -10.61
CA GLU A 11 -14.06 11.84 -11.45
C GLU A 11 -13.53 11.22 -12.76
N GLY A 12 -13.84 9.95 -13.07
CA GLY A 12 -13.42 9.30 -14.32
C GLY A 12 -12.01 8.69 -14.31
N PHE A 13 -11.43 8.44 -13.13
CA PHE A 13 -10.08 7.90 -12.95
C PHE A 13 -10.09 6.48 -12.32
N PRO A 14 -10.64 5.46 -12.99
CA PRO A 14 -10.81 4.12 -12.42
C PRO A 14 -9.48 3.42 -12.07
N ARG A 15 -8.39 3.69 -12.81
CA ARG A 15 -7.06 3.12 -12.50
C ARG A 15 -6.47 3.71 -11.21
N HIS A 16 -6.61 5.01 -11.00
CA HIS A 16 -6.17 5.67 -9.77
C HIS A 16 -7.00 5.21 -8.56
N ALA A 17 -8.28 4.91 -8.77
CA ALA A 17 -9.12 4.33 -7.74
C ALA A 17 -8.54 3.00 -7.20
N LEU A 18 -7.97 2.15 -8.06
CA LEU A 18 -7.30 0.91 -7.62
C LEU A 18 -6.09 1.20 -6.74
N VAL A 19 -5.28 2.19 -7.12
CA VAL A 19 -4.15 2.65 -6.30
C VAL A 19 -4.65 3.11 -4.92
N CYS A 20 -5.67 3.96 -4.88
CA CYS A 20 -6.26 4.46 -3.62
C CYS A 20 -6.73 3.33 -2.69
N GLU A 21 -7.25 2.23 -3.23
CA GLU A 21 -7.69 1.07 -2.44
C GLU A 21 -6.51 0.22 -1.94
N ARG A 22 -5.46 0.04 -2.75
CA ARG A 22 -4.48 -1.04 -2.57
C ARG A 22 -3.10 -0.58 -2.10
N HIS A 23 -2.85 0.73 -2.05
CA HIS A 23 -1.54 1.29 -1.65
C HIS A 23 -1.26 1.27 -0.14
N THR A 24 -2.26 0.96 0.69
CA THR A 24 -2.10 0.98 2.16
C THR A 24 -1.12 -0.09 2.61
N GLY A 25 -0.08 0.31 3.36
CA GLY A 25 1.01 -0.62 3.70
C GLY A 25 1.68 -1.14 2.43
N ALA A 26 2.02 -2.42 2.37
CA ALA A 26 2.44 -3.07 1.12
C ALA A 26 1.25 -3.82 0.46
N GLY A 27 0.03 -3.29 0.63
CA GLY A 27 -1.22 -3.99 0.35
C GLY A 27 -1.67 -4.88 1.50
N MET A 28 -2.99 -5.06 1.63
CA MET A 28 -3.63 -5.83 2.70
C MET A 28 -4.27 -7.10 2.12
N SER A 29 -3.82 -8.27 2.57
CA SER A 29 -4.43 -9.55 2.17
C SER A 29 -5.77 -9.74 2.87
N LEU A 30 -6.69 -10.50 2.26
CA LEU A 30 -7.97 -10.84 2.90
C LEU A 30 -7.75 -11.47 4.28
N GLN A 31 -6.78 -12.37 4.40
CA GLN A 31 -6.46 -13.03 5.66
C GLN A 31 -5.98 -12.03 6.72
N SER A 32 -5.05 -11.13 6.37
CA SER A 32 -4.58 -10.07 7.27
C SER A 32 -5.71 -9.16 7.75
N ILE A 33 -6.68 -8.83 6.88
CA ILE A 33 -7.84 -8.01 7.24
C ILE A 33 -8.71 -8.73 8.26
N ILE A 34 -8.96 -10.03 8.07
CA ILE A 34 -9.76 -10.87 8.98
C ILE A 34 -9.04 -11.01 10.32
N ASP A 35 -7.78 -11.40 10.32
CA ASP A 35 -6.99 -11.68 11.53
C ASP A 35 -6.84 -10.43 12.42
N GLN A 36 -6.69 -9.26 11.79
CA GLN A 36 -6.56 -7.97 12.48
C GLN A 36 -7.91 -7.29 12.72
N GLN A 37 -9.03 -7.91 12.30
CA GLN A 37 -10.40 -7.37 12.43
C GLN A 37 -10.51 -5.92 11.93
N LEU A 38 -9.89 -5.64 10.77
CA LEU A 38 -9.86 -4.29 10.24
C LEU A 38 -11.26 -3.87 9.76
N PRO A 39 -11.72 -2.63 10.06
CA PRO A 39 -13.05 -2.15 9.67
C PRO A 39 -13.08 -1.69 8.20
N VAL A 40 -12.65 -2.56 7.29
CA VAL A 40 -12.56 -2.33 5.83
C VAL A 40 -13.25 -3.48 5.10
N PRO A 41 -13.58 -3.34 3.80
CA PRO A 41 -14.20 -4.43 3.04
C PRO A 41 -13.35 -5.72 3.10
N HIS A 42 -13.98 -6.84 3.43
CA HIS A 42 -13.35 -8.16 3.46
C HIS A 42 -13.09 -8.67 2.03
N ARG A 43 -12.04 -8.17 1.40
CA ARG A 43 -11.54 -8.63 0.10
C ARG A 43 -10.03 -8.46 0.03
N ASN A 44 -9.40 -9.12 -0.93
CA ASN A 44 -7.97 -8.95 -1.17
C ASN A 44 -7.71 -7.54 -1.72
N MET A 45 -6.93 -6.73 -1.00
CA MET A 45 -6.60 -5.34 -1.32
C MET A 45 -5.09 -5.15 -1.44
N VAL A 46 -4.48 -5.96 -2.31
CA VAL A 46 -3.05 -5.90 -2.64
C VAL A 46 -2.84 -5.29 -4.03
N PRO A 47 -1.74 -4.57 -4.26
CA PRO A 47 -1.44 -3.99 -5.57
C PRO A 47 -1.22 -5.09 -6.61
N VAL A 48 -1.81 -4.94 -7.80
CA VAL A 48 -1.76 -5.96 -8.86
C VAL A 48 -0.89 -5.52 -10.02
N SER A 49 -1.20 -4.37 -10.64
CA SER A 49 -0.41 -3.83 -11.75
C SER A 49 0.95 -3.30 -11.31
N LEU A 50 1.88 -3.18 -12.26
CA LEU A 50 3.20 -2.59 -12.03
C LEU A 50 3.08 -1.15 -11.51
N GLU A 51 2.13 -0.37 -12.05
CA GLU A 51 1.88 1.00 -11.62
C GLU A 51 1.35 1.07 -10.19
N GLU A 52 0.48 0.15 -9.78
CA GLU A 52 0.04 0.06 -8.38
C GLU A 52 1.22 -0.28 -7.46
N GLN A 53 2.07 -1.23 -7.86
CA GLN A 53 3.21 -1.70 -7.06
C GLN A 53 4.28 -0.62 -6.89
N VAL A 54 4.69 0.05 -7.98
CA VAL A 54 5.72 1.10 -7.91
C VAL A 54 5.26 2.29 -7.09
N ILE A 55 3.98 2.68 -7.18
CA ILE A 55 3.42 3.77 -6.35
C ILE A 55 3.38 3.34 -4.88
N CYS A 56 2.91 2.11 -4.60
CA CYS A 56 2.84 1.58 -3.24
C CYS A 56 4.23 1.46 -2.59
N PHE A 57 5.24 1.07 -3.37
CA PHE A 57 6.64 1.00 -2.96
C PHE A 57 7.19 2.40 -2.65
N ALA A 58 7.08 3.35 -3.60
CA ALA A 58 7.59 4.71 -3.44
C ALA A 58 6.98 5.44 -2.23
N ASP A 59 5.66 5.26 -1.98
CA ASP A 59 4.97 5.82 -0.82
C ASP A 59 5.63 5.45 0.53
N LYS A 60 6.29 4.29 0.62
CA LYS A 60 6.89 3.84 1.89
C LYS A 60 8.13 4.61 2.31
N PHE A 61 8.78 5.28 1.37
CA PHE A 61 9.97 6.05 1.63
C PHE A 61 9.66 7.44 2.20
N PHE A 62 8.43 7.93 2.05
CA PHE A 62 8.05 9.26 2.51
C PHE A 62 7.08 9.22 3.70
N SER A 63 6.90 10.35 4.37
CA SER A 63 5.90 10.52 5.43
C SER A 63 5.07 11.75 5.17
N LYS A 64 3.90 11.85 5.82
CA LYS A 64 3.01 13.00 5.69
C LYS A 64 3.51 14.26 6.41
N THR A 65 4.61 14.17 7.16
CA THR A 65 5.12 15.27 8.01
C THR A 65 6.52 15.76 7.63
N HIS A 66 7.32 14.93 6.96
CA HIS A 66 8.68 15.27 6.52
C HIS A 66 8.84 14.87 5.06
N LEU A 67 8.17 15.62 4.17
CA LEU A 67 8.12 15.36 2.74
C LEU A 67 9.47 15.52 2.05
N ASP A 68 10.37 16.30 2.64
CA ASP A 68 11.73 16.57 2.19
C ASP A 68 12.74 15.47 2.59
N ARG A 69 12.30 14.48 3.38
CA ARG A 69 13.18 13.44 3.92
C ARG A 69 12.74 12.05 3.50
N GLU A 70 13.55 11.45 2.64
CA GLU A 70 13.44 10.06 2.28
C GLU A 70 13.91 9.15 3.44
N LYS A 71 13.15 8.09 3.72
CA LYS A 71 13.51 7.03 4.66
C LYS A 71 14.48 6.06 3.98
N SER A 72 15.37 5.44 4.76
CA SER A 72 16.11 4.28 4.25
C SER A 72 15.18 3.07 4.06
N VAL A 73 15.61 2.11 3.23
CA VAL A 73 14.95 0.81 3.04
C VAL A 73 14.66 0.14 4.40
N GLU A 74 15.62 0.14 5.31
CA GLU A 74 15.49 -0.42 6.66
C GLU A 74 14.35 0.24 7.47
N LYS A 75 14.23 1.57 7.39
CA LYS A 75 13.17 2.33 8.07
C LYS A 75 11.82 2.06 7.44
N ALA A 76 11.75 1.96 6.11
CA ALA A 76 10.54 1.59 5.39
C ALA A 76 10.08 0.18 5.79
N LEU A 77 10.98 -0.81 5.74
CA LEU A 77 10.73 -2.20 6.13
C LEU A 77 10.26 -2.33 7.59
N LYS A 78 10.91 -1.61 8.52
CA LYS A 78 10.51 -1.57 9.94
C LYS A 78 9.11 -0.98 10.16
N SER A 79 8.63 -0.12 9.25
CA SER A 79 7.27 0.41 9.33
C SER A 79 6.23 -0.62 8.87
N ILE A 80 6.58 -1.45 7.89
CA ILE A 80 5.71 -2.49 7.31
C ILE A 80 5.62 -3.70 8.22
N SER A 81 6.72 -4.09 8.87
CA SER A 81 6.80 -5.30 9.71
C SER A 81 5.86 -5.30 10.92
N ARG A 82 5.30 -4.14 11.28
CA ARG A 82 4.32 -4.00 12.37
C ARG A 82 2.96 -4.65 12.06
N TYR A 83 2.69 -4.95 10.79
CA TYR A 83 1.38 -5.37 10.31
C TYR A 83 1.35 -6.81 9.77
N GLY A 84 2.40 -7.59 10.01
CA GLY A 84 2.52 -9.00 9.60
C GLY A 84 3.56 -9.25 8.52
N GLU A 85 3.81 -10.54 8.23
CA GLU A 85 4.88 -10.99 7.34
C GLU A 85 4.57 -10.79 5.85
N ASP A 86 3.30 -10.89 5.44
CA ASP A 86 2.86 -10.72 4.05
C ASP A 86 3.40 -9.44 3.40
N GLY A 87 3.38 -8.34 4.15
CA GLY A 87 3.85 -7.05 3.67
C GLY A 87 5.37 -6.99 3.55
N ILE A 88 6.10 -7.68 4.44
CA ILE A 88 7.56 -7.79 4.41
C ILE A 88 8.00 -8.53 3.15
N ILE A 89 7.36 -9.67 2.85
CA ILE A 89 7.67 -10.48 1.66
C ILE A 89 7.46 -9.66 0.39
N ARG A 90 6.32 -8.96 0.27
CA ARG A 90 6.04 -8.09 -0.88
C ARG A 90 7.05 -6.95 -1.01
N PHE A 91 7.39 -6.29 0.10
CA PHE A 91 8.32 -5.18 0.06
C PHE A 91 9.74 -5.61 -0.31
N ASN A 92 10.22 -6.76 0.21
CA ASN A 92 11.52 -7.30 -0.17
C ASN A 92 11.56 -7.65 -1.66
N HIS A 93 10.50 -8.25 -2.20
CA HIS A 93 10.40 -8.50 -3.63
C HIS A 93 10.43 -7.21 -4.47
N TRP A 94 9.80 -6.12 -3.98
CA TRP A 94 9.88 -4.82 -4.64
C TRP A 94 11.28 -4.21 -4.59
N CYS A 95 12.02 -4.39 -3.49
CA CYS A 95 13.42 -3.98 -3.43
C CYS A 95 14.25 -4.68 -4.53
N GLU A 96 14.01 -5.98 -4.79
CA GLU A 96 14.70 -6.70 -5.87
C GLU A 96 14.30 -6.21 -7.27
N CYS A 97 13.09 -5.69 -7.43
CA CYS A 97 12.57 -5.24 -8.72
C CYS A 97 12.86 -3.77 -9.04
N PHE A 98 12.95 -2.90 -8.03
CA PHE A 98 12.92 -1.44 -8.19
C PHE A 98 14.14 -0.70 -7.64
N LEU A 99 15.10 -1.38 -7.01
CA LEU A 99 16.39 -0.82 -6.58
C LEU A 99 17.53 -1.40 -7.41
#